data_AF-A0A6J4PDL6-F1
#
_entry.id   AF-A0A6J4PDL6-F1
#
_cell.length_a   1.000
_cell.length_b   1.000
_cell.length_c   1.000
_cell.angle_alpha   90.00
_cell.angle_beta   90.00
_cell.angle_gamma   90.00
#
_symmetry.space_group_name_H-M   'P 1'
#
loop_
_entity.id
_entity.type
_entity.pdbx_description
1 polymer ?
#
loop_
_entity_poly.entity_id
_entity_poly.type
_entity_poly.pdbx_seq_one_letter_code
_entity_poly.pdbx_strand_id
1 'polypeptide(L)'
;MQDCQSRTSDPTREDARATMEPLEARVLMAAQPIVEVRDDELVVTGTDGADQIVVSQTDGEVSLDLNGTTSTHPGSFARLTIDGRGGNDVITLDPTVTADAVIHGGAGNDSITAGRGNDRLFGGPGVNMLFGAGGDDTLVTVGGSTADRLVGGPGRDAFWLDAGGSEVVNDVTPDEAKGSVNRVSNFHNSKTTATVYTNVKKTVRVAGKKVTSVQRVATTKVVPAAKHLVGPNLVDPKLSAAATGYTNFRDRSLFARGGPAGTDVTQGQVGDCYFLAVLSSVAETRPELLRRTIVDLGDGTFAVRLRRGPASVYVRVDADLPTTADGNLAYANFGGGLSLWVPLLEKAWAAFRTGTGGYAAIDGGWMDESYKALGMAPASTMTGTGEAVLAAMAAALAAGKSVTYAVGDPPAGSGLVGFHAYTVDRVTIGADGKPTSVTLRNPWAVDGHASADGADDGFVTIPAGLAGKAMLGFTVGTFA
;
A
#
# COMPACT_ATOMS: atom_id res chain seq x y z
N MET A 1 9.57 -47.23 -96.46
CA MET A 1 9.50 -45.89 -97.10
C MET A 1 10.03 -44.88 -96.10
N GLN A 2 11.02 -44.09 -96.53
CA GLN A 2 11.51 -42.82 -95.94
C GLN A 2 12.13 -42.82 -94.52
N ASP A 3 13.44 -43.05 -94.50
CA ASP A 3 14.55 -42.15 -94.11
C ASP A 3 14.46 -41.04 -93.02
N CYS A 4 15.60 -40.92 -92.31
CA CYS A 4 16.31 -39.71 -91.82
C CYS A 4 16.11 -39.07 -90.41
N GLN A 5 17.14 -39.32 -89.57
CA GLN A 5 17.99 -38.37 -88.80
C GLN A 5 17.57 -37.73 -87.45
N SER A 6 18.31 -38.16 -86.41
CA SER A 6 19.05 -37.45 -85.33
C SER A 6 18.60 -36.10 -84.73
N ARG A 7 18.73 -36.01 -83.39
CA ARG A 7 19.08 -34.88 -82.46
C ARG A 7 18.21 -35.03 -81.19
N THR A 8 18.62 -34.89 -79.94
CA THR A 8 19.80 -34.31 -79.26
C THR A 8 19.78 -34.85 -77.81
N SER A 9 20.96 -35.03 -77.22
CA SER A 9 21.14 -35.29 -75.78
C SER A 9 20.68 -34.09 -74.94
N ASP A 10 19.75 -34.32 -74.01
CA ASP A 10 19.37 -33.36 -72.98
C ASP A 10 20.29 -33.52 -71.76
N PRO A 11 21.09 -32.51 -71.38
CA PRO A 11 22.08 -32.63 -70.33
C PRO A 11 21.62 -31.90 -69.06
N THR A 12 20.66 -32.41 -68.30
CA THR A 12 20.41 -31.88 -66.94
C THR A 12 19.97 -32.97 -65.99
N ARG A 13 20.94 -33.71 -65.45
CA ARG A 13 20.77 -34.41 -64.17
C ARG A 13 21.62 -33.67 -63.15
N GLU A 14 21.14 -32.53 -62.69
CA GLU A 14 21.70 -31.86 -61.52
C GLU A 14 21.23 -32.61 -60.27
N ASP A 15 22.21 -33.14 -59.54
CA ASP A 15 22.04 -33.57 -58.16
C ASP A 15 21.35 -32.46 -57.36
N ALA A 16 20.17 -32.78 -56.81
CA ALA A 16 19.49 -31.91 -55.86
C ALA A 16 20.32 -31.86 -54.55
N ARG A 17 21.33 -31.00 -54.55
CA ARG A 17 22.13 -30.64 -53.40
C ARG A 17 21.21 -29.85 -52.47
N ALA A 18 20.83 -30.43 -51.34
CA ALA A 18 20.08 -29.73 -50.30
C ALA A 18 20.90 -28.51 -49.84
N THR A 19 20.48 -27.31 -50.24
CA THR A 19 20.98 -26.06 -49.71
C THR A 19 20.38 -25.89 -48.32
N MET A 20 21.17 -26.17 -47.29
CA MET A 20 20.86 -25.67 -45.95
C MET A 20 21.09 -24.16 -45.98
N GLU A 21 20.00 -23.39 -46.03
CA GLU A 21 20.09 -21.98 -45.66
C GLU A 21 20.39 -21.91 -44.15
N PRO A 22 21.40 -21.16 -43.71
CA PRO A 22 21.56 -20.88 -42.30
C PRO A 22 20.30 -20.14 -41.86
N LEU A 23 19.61 -20.67 -40.84
CA LEU A 23 18.59 -19.93 -40.10
C LEU A 23 19.19 -18.54 -39.82
N GLU A 24 18.59 -17.48 -40.37
CA GLU A 24 18.87 -16.13 -39.89
C GLU A 24 18.79 -16.19 -38.37
N ALA A 25 19.85 -15.73 -37.70
CA ALA A 25 19.84 -15.60 -36.27
C ALA A 25 18.59 -14.78 -35.94
N ARG A 26 17.58 -15.41 -35.34
CA ARG A 26 16.52 -14.68 -34.65
C ARG A 26 17.23 -13.95 -33.52
N VAL A 27 17.65 -12.73 -33.79
CA VAL A 27 17.85 -11.74 -32.75
C VAL A 27 16.47 -11.62 -32.12
N LEU A 28 16.28 -12.27 -30.97
CA LEU A 28 15.27 -11.78 -30.05
C LEU A 28 15.68 -10.34 -29.82
N MET A 29 14.90 -9.39 -30.36
CA MET A 29 14.98 -8.02 -29.89
C MET A 29 14.78 -8.11 -28.38
N ALA A 30 15.85 -7.94 -27.60
CA ALA A 30 15.69 -7.62 -26.19
C ALA A 30 14.69 -6.46 -26.16
N ALA A 31 13.65 -6.58 -25.35
CA ALA A 31 12.65 -5.53 -25.20
C ALA A 31 13.42 -4.22 -24.98
N GLN A 32 13.22 -3.25 -25.88
CA GLN A 32 13.91 -1.97 -25.76
C GLN A 32 13.42 -1.30 -24.48
N PRO A 33 14.31 -0.59 -23.76
CA PRO A 33 13.85 0.20 -22.63
C PRO A 33 12.88 1.28 -23.11
N ILE A 34 11.97 1.69 -22.22
CA ILE A 34 10.91 2.65 -22.49
C ILE A 34 11.12 3.87 -21.60
N VAL A 35 11.06 5.07 -22.19
CA VAL A 35 11.07 6.34 -21.46
C VAL A 35 9.80 7.10 -21.86
N GLU A 36 8.99 7.46 -20.89
CA GLU A 36 7.71 8.14 -21.09
C GLU A 36 7.59 9.33 -20.13
N VAL A 37 7.08 10.45 -20.62
CA VAL A 37 6.73 11.60 -19.78
C VAL A 37 5.21 11.69 -19.70
N ARG A 38 4.67 11.66 -18.47
CA ARG A 38 3.24 11.74 -18.18
C ARG A 38 2.98 12.94 -17.29
N ASP A 39 2.48 14.03 -17.88
CA ASP A 39 2.24 15.31 -17.19
C ASP A 39 3.48 15.79 -16.41
N ASP A 40 3.54 15.49 -15.10
CA ASP A 40 4.58 15.90 -14.15
C ASP A 40 5.36 14.69 -13.59
N GLU A 41 5.37 13.58 -14.33
CA GLU A 41 6.05 12.32 -14.01
C GLU A 41 6.94 11.84 -15.17
N LEU A 42 8.19 11.47 -14.84
CA LEU A 42 9.08 10.74 -15.75
C LEU A 42 9.04 9.26 -15.41
N VAL A 43 8.66 8.44 -16.39
CA VAL A 43 8.60 6.98 -16.27
C VAL A 43 9.73 6.37 -17.09
N VAL A 44 10.56 5.56 -16.45
CA VAL A 44 11.66 4.83 -17.06
C VAL A 44 11.45 3.34 -16.82
N THR A 45 11.51 2.54 -17.87
CA THR A 45 11.41 1.09 -17.80
C THR A 45 12.62 0.49 -18.50
N GLY A 46 13.40 -0.29 -17.77
CA GLY A 46 14.54 -1.06 -18.25
C GLY A 46 14.13 -2.25 -19.12
N THR A 47 15.00 -3.24 -19.16
CA THR A 47 14.91 -4.46 -19.94
C THR A 47 14.87 -5.68 -19.03
N ASP A 48 14.77 -6.89 -19.55
CA ASP A 48 14.86 -8.11 -18.71
C ASP A 48 16.34 -8.53 -18.47
N GLY A 49 17.30 -7.66 -18.78
CA GLY A 49 18.72 -7.85 -18.50
C GLY A 49 19.30 -6.67 -17.71
N ALA A 50 20.55 -6.79 -17.26
CA ALA A 50 21.20 -5.79 -16.42
C ALA A 50 21.25 -4.40 -17.08
N ASP A 51 20.65 -3.43 -16.43
CA ASP A 51 20.58 -2.04 -16.85
C ASP A 51 21.40 -1.11 -15.94
N GLN A 52 21.91 -0.03 -16.54
CA GLN A 52 22.49 1.11 -15.84
C GLN A 52 21.62 2.34 -16.11
N ILE A 53 20.98 2.85 -15.06
CA ILE A 53 20.03 3.97 -15.12
C ILE A 53 20.56 5.09 -14.22
N VAL A 54 20.92 6.23 -14.78
CA VAL A 54 21.38 7.40 -14.02
C VAL A 54 20.51 8.60 -14.35
N VAL A 55 19.91 9.21 -13.33
CA VAL A 55 19.13 10.45 -13.47
C VAL A 55 19.82 11.57 -12.71
N SER A 56 19.95 12.73 -13.32
CA SER A 56 20.47 13.94 -12.68
C SER A 56 19.60 15.13 -13.00
N GLN A 57 19.64 16.15 -12.15
CA GLN A 57 18.81 17.34 -12.30
C GLN A 57 19.66 18.60 -12.23
N THR A 58 19.33 19.57 -13.07
CA THR A 58 19.83 20.94 -12.98
C THR A 58 18.65 21.91 -12.89
N ASP A 59 18.93 23.20 -12.74
CA ASP A 59 17.90 24.23 -12.75
C ASP A 59 17.19 24.26 -14.12
N GLY A 60 16.07 23.55 -14.21
CA GLY A 60 15.20 23.52 -15.39
C GLY A 60 15.46 22.39 -16.38
N GLU A 61 16.23 21.36 -16.03
CA GLU A 61 16.37 20.17 -16.86
C GLU A 61 16.65 18.91 -16.03
N VAL A 62 16.03 17.79 -16.42
CA VAL A 62 16.34 16.44 -15.93
C VAL A 62 17.03 15.66 -17.03
N SER A 63 18.22 15.14 -16.75
CA SER A 63 19.02 14.30 -17.65
C SER A 63 18.92 12.83 -17.23
N LEU A 64 18.65 11.95 -18.18
CA LEU A 64 18.61 10.50 -18.02
C LEU A 64 19.68 9.85 -18.90
N ASP A 65 20.57 9.07 -18.30
CA ASP A 65 21.46 8.13 -18.98
C ASP A 65 20.94 6.70 -18.76
N LEU A 66 20.58 6.03 -19.85
CA LEU A 66 20.12 4.66 -19.84
C LEU A 66 21.02 3.81 -20.73
N ASN A 67 21.84 2.96 -20.09
CA ASN A 67 22.83 2.10 -20.76
C ASN A 67 23.78 2.88 -21.69
N GLY A 68 24.17 4.10 -21.31
CA GLY A 68 25.04 4.99 -22.09
C GLY A 68 24.29 5.84 -23.12
N THR A 69 22.97 5.70 -23.23
CA THR A 69 22.13 6.53 -24.09
C THR A 69 21.53 7.66 -23.26
N THR A 70 21.93 8.90 -23.55
CA THR A 70 21.47 10.07 -22.81
C THR A 70 20.26 10.74 -23.46
N SER A 71 19.37 11.25 -22.62
CA SER A 71 18.22 12.08 -23.01
C SER A 71 18.02 13.19 -21.98
N THR A 72 17.46 14.32 -22.40
CA THR A 72 17.15 15.43 -21.50
C THR A 72 15.69 15.85 -21.61
N HIS A 73 15.14 16.26 -20.48
CA HIS A 73 13.75 16.65 -20.33
C HIS A 73 13.67 18.03 -19.67
N PRO A 74 13.03 19.02 -20.31
CA PRO A 74 12.97 20.36 -19.75
C PRO A 74 12.07 20.42 -18.51
N GLY A 75 12.44 21.28 -17.57
CA GLY A 75 11.73 21.51 -16.32
C GLY A 75 12.16 20.59 -15.19
N SER A 76 11.22 20.34 -14.28
CA SER A 76 11.34 19.42 -13.16
C SER A 76 10.11 18.52 -13.16
N PHE A 77 10.23 17.32 -12.59
CA PHE A 77 9.10 16.44 -12.37
C PHE A 77 8.70 16.48 -10.90
N ALA A 78 7.41 16.36 -10.61
CA ALA A 78 6.93 16.07 -9.26
C ALA A 78 7.22 14.63 -8.85
N ARG A 79 7.36 13.70 -9.80
CA ARG A 79 7.64 12.29 -9.53
C ARG A 79 8.54 11.65 -10.59
N LEU A 80 9.37 10.70 -10.15
CA LEU A 80 10.04 9.74 -11.01
C LEU A 80 9.51 8.33 -10.75
N THR A 81 9.28 7.54 -11.79
CA THR A 81 8.97 6.11 -11.66
C THR A 81 9.97 5.33 -12.50
N ILE A 82 10.73 4.43 -11.88
CA ILE A 82 11.78 3.65 -12.52
C ILE A 82 11.55 2.17 -12.24
N ASP A 83 11.55 1.34 -13.29
CA ASP A 83 11.40 -0.11 -13.20
C ASP A 83 12.56 -0.79 -13.95
N GLY A 84 13.50 -1.39 -13.21
CA GLY A 84 14.63 -2.18 -13.75
C GLY A 84 14.18 -3.52 -14.34
N ARG A 85 13.00 -4.01 -13.97
CA ARG A 85 12.39 -5.29 -14.37
C ARG A 85 13.18 -6.51 -13.94
N GLY A 86 14.24 -6.89 -14.65
CA GLY A 86 14.99 -8.09 -14.35
C GLY A 86 16.42 -7.97 -14.85
N GLY A 87 17.35 -8.61 -14.18
CA GLY A 87 18.76 -8.28 -14.35
C GLY A 87 19.38 -7.94 -13.00
N ASN A 88 20.66 -7.60 -13.01
CA ASN A 88 21.30 -7.03 -11.83
C ASN A 88 21.52 -5.55 -12.16
N ASP A 89 20.60 -4.72 -11.72
CA ASP A 89 20.50 -3.34 -12.20
C ASP A 89 21.25 -2.38 -11.30
N VAL A 90 21.75 -1.29 -11.89
CA VAL A 90 22.35 -0.16 -11.18
C VAL A 90 21.53 1.07 -11.48
N ILE A 91 20.75 1.51 -10.49
CA ILE A 91 19.87 2.67 -10.60
C ILE A 91 20.40 3.75 -9.65
N THR A 92 20.69 4.93 -10.18
CA THR A 92 21.26 6.05 -9.41
C THR A 92 20.53 7.35 -9.73
N LEU A 93 19.89 7.94 -8.74
CA LEU A 93 19.48 9.34 -8.77
C LEU A 93 20.61 10.16 -8.16
N ASP A 94 21.09 11.16 -8.90
CA ASP A 94 22.10 12.09 -8.41
C ASP A 94 21.51 12.91 -7.23
N PRO A 95 22.32 13.33 -6.24
CA PRO A 95 21.84 14.15 -5.11
C PRO A 95 21.20 15.50 -5.49
N THR A 96 21.29 15.91 -6.75
CA THR A 96 20.54 17.06 -7.31
C THR A 96 19.06 16.78 -7.54
N VAL A 97 18.66 15.51 -7.68
CA VAL A 97 17.27 15.11 -7.91
C VAL A 97 16.46 15.32 -6.64
N THR A 98 15.46 16.20 -6.68
CA THR A 98 14.59 16.51 -5.53
C THR A 98 13.17 15.96 -5.66
N ALA A 99 12.86 15.35 -6.81
CA ALA A 99 11.55 14.74 -7.05
C ALA A 99 11.42 13.44 -6.24
N ASP A 100 10.23 13.17 -5.71
CA ASP A 100 9.94 11.87 -5.10
C ASP A 100 10.04 10.77 -6.16
N ALA A 101 10.67 9.65 -5.84
CA ALA A 101 10.88 8.54 -6.75
C ALA A 101 10.17 7.26 -6.29
N VAL A 102 9.71 6.47 -7.24
CA VAL A 102 9.25 5.09 -7.06
C VAL A 102 10.17 4.21 -7.89
N ILE A 103 11.05 3.45 -7.25
CA ILE A 103 12.08 2.66 -7.93
C ILE A 103 11.90 1.18 -7.62
N HIS A 104 11.66 0.39 -8.66
CA HIS A 104 11.65 -1.06 -8.61
C HIS A 104 12.96 -1.58 -9.22
N GLY A 105 13.76 -2.28 -8.42
CA GLY A 105 14.92 -3.03 -8.94
C GLY A 105 14.45 -4.18 -9.82
N GLY A 106 13.50 -4.95 -9.31
CA GLY A 106 12.91 -6.06 -10.05
C GLY A 106 13.57 -7.37 -9.67
N ALA A 107 13.80 -8.26 -10.63
CA ALA A 107 14.36 -9.58 -10.37
C ALA A 107 15.87 -9.64 -10.58
N GLY A 108 16.61 -9.84 -9.49
CA GLY A 108 18.06 -10.04 -9.49
C GLY A 108 18.71 -9.28 -8.34
N ASN A 109 20.02 -9.08 -8.42
CA ASN A 109 20.78 -8.39 -7.37
C ASN A 109 20.97 -6.94 -7.76
N ASP A 110 20.12 -6.06 -7.25
CA ASP A 110 20.06 -4.67 -7.68
C ASP A 110 20.78 -3.73 -6.72
N SER A 111 21.34 -2.66 -7.26
CA SER A 111 21.95 -1.56 -6.52
C SER A 111 21.22 -0.26 -6.83
N ILE A 112 20.46 0.24 -5.85
CA ILE A 112 19.60 1.40 -6.00
C ILE A 112 20.07 2.50 -5.07
N THR A 113 20.34 3.68 -5.62
CA THR A 113 20.60 4.92 -4.87
C THR A 113 19.59 5.97 -5.31
N ALA A 114 18.81 6.49 -4.36
CA ALA A 114 17.78 7.47 -4.61
C ALA A 114 18.28 8.91 -4.35
N GLY A 115 17.36 9.88 -4.44
CA GLY A 115 17.66 11.30 -4.52
C GLY A 115 17.52 12.01 -3.18
N ARG A 116 17.04 13.26 -3.21
CA ARG A 116 16.66 14.04 -2.03
C ARG A 116 15.14 14.08 -1.80
N GLY A 117 14.38 13.33 -2.59
CA GLY A 117 12.93 13.24 -2.50
C GLY A 117 12.49 12.28 -1.39
N ASN A 118 11.20 12.15 -1.15
CA ASN A 118 10.69 11.10 -0.26
C ASN A 118 10.43 9.84 -1.09
N ASP A 119 11.44 9.01 -1.18
CA ASP A 119 11.54 7.96 -2.19
C ASP A 119 10.97 6.63 -1.70
N ARG A 120 10.55 5.78 -2.64
CA ARG A 120 10.05 4.43 -2.39
C ARG A 120 10.87 3.44 -3.19
N LEU A 121 11.68 2.64 -2.49
CA LEU A 121 12.62 1.71 -3.11
C LEU A 121 12.17 0.29 -2.87
N PHE A 122 11.99 -0.47 -3.95
CA PHE A 122 11.60 -1.87 -3.94
C PHE A 122 12.73 -2.70 -4.51
N GLY A 123 13.44 -3.42 -3.65
CA GLY A 123 14.55 -4.28 -4.09
C GLY A 123 14.09 -5.50 -4.88
N GLY A 124 12.88 -6.01 -4.63
CA GLY A 124 12.41 -7.24 -5.28
C GLY A 124 13.21 -8.49 -4.84
N PRO A 125 13.08 -9.63 -5.56
CA PRO A 125 13.81 -10.84 -5.23
C PRO A 125 15.28 -10.79 -5.64
N GLY A 126 16.16 -11.23 -4.75
CA GLY A 126 17.62 -11.26 -4.94
C GLY A 126 18.32 -10.54 -3.79
N VAL A 127 19.64 -10.40 -3.83
CA VAL A 127 20.42 -9.71 -2.79
C VAL A 127 20.66 -8.28 -3.22
N ASN A 128 19.96 -7.35 -2.58
CA ASN A 128 19.86 -5.96 -3.00
C ASN A 128 20.63 -5.01 -2.09
N MET A 129 21.03 -3.87 -2.65
CA MET A 129 21.57 -2.73 -1.92
C MET A 129 20.70 -1.50 -2.18
N LEU A 130 20.04 -1.00 -1.15
CA LEU A 130 19.14 0.15 -1.23
C LEU A 130 19.70 1.31 -0.40
N PHE A 131 19.83 2.48 -1.02
CA PHE A 131 20.24 3.73 -0.38
C PHE A 131 19.17 4.81 -0.65
N GLY A 132 18.45 5.24 0.39
CA GLY A 132 17.41 6.29 0.29
C GLY A 132 17.99 7.67 0.02
N ALA A 133 19.14 7.96 0.62
CA ALA A 133 19.80 9.26 0.59
C ALA A 133 19.02 10.29 1.42
N GLY A 134 18.53 11.39 0.86
CA GLY A 134 17.90 12.44 1.66
C GLY A 134 16.38 12.41 1.52
N GLY A 135 15.64 12.68 2.59
CA GLY A 135 14.17 12.66 2.56
C GLY A 135 13.62 11.61 3.52
N ASP A 136 12.30 11.55 3.69
CA ASP A 136 11.66 10.51 4.50
C ASP A 136 11.32 9.31 3.60
N ASP A 137 12.24 8.35 3.50
CA ASP A 137 12.19 7.28 2.51
C ASP A 137 11.47 6.02 3.00
N THR A 138 11.01 5.21 2.05
CA THR A 138 10.46 3.87 2.31
C THR A 138 11.21 2.81 1.51
N LEU A 139 11.95 1.96 2.20
CA LEU A 139 12.78 0.91 1.59
C LEU A 139 12.17 -0.46 1.87
N VAL A 140 11.87 -1.21 0.81
CA VAL A 140 11.14 -2.49 0.87
C VAL A 140 11.95 -3.59 0.19
N THR A 141 12.27 -4.64 0.95
CA THR A 141 12.91 -5.87 0.44
C THR A 141 12.20 -7.15 0.87
N VAL A 142 10.98 -7.04 1.41
CA VAL A 142 10.13 -8.21 1.68
C VAL A 142 9.87 -8.96 0.37
N GLY A 143 10.31 -10.22 0.27
CA GLY A 143 10.11 -10.99 -0.96
C GLY A 143 10.89 -12.30 -1.06
N GLY A 144 11.71 -12.64 -0.07
CA GLY A 144 12.47 -13.88 -0.02
C GLY A 144 13.96 -13.73 -0.33
N SER A 145 14.53 -12.52 -0.19
CA SER A 145 15.97 -12.37 -0.03
C SER A 145 16.42 -12.92 1.34
N THR A 146 17.73 -13.02 1.51
CA THR A 146 18.34 -13.41 2.78
C THR A 146 19.51 -12.51 3.19
N ALA A 147 19.86 -11.48 2.43
CA ALA A 147 21.10 -10.72 2.68
C ALA A 147 21.12 -9.27 2.16
N ASP A 148 19.97 -8.63 2.01
CA ASP A 148 19.88 -7.23 1.59
C ASP A 148 20.57 -6.26 2.55
N ARG A 149 21.04 -5.14 2.00
CA ARG A 149 21.61 -4.03 2.76
C ARG A 149 20.85 -2.77 2.47
N LEU A 150 20.33 -2.15 3.52
CA LEU A 150 19.54 -0.93 3.43
C LEU A 150 20.27 0.19 4.20
N VAL A 151 20.23 1.39 3.64
CA VAL A 151 20.68 2.63 4.26
C VAL A 151 19.60 3.67 3.98
N GLY A 152 19.01 4.24 5.03
CA GLY A 152 18.01 5.28 4.87
C GLY A 152 18.65 6.58 4.42
N GLY A 153 19.61 7.07 5.22
CA GLY A 153 20.25 8.36 5.06
C GLY A 153 19.60 9.44 5.94
N PRO A 154 19.81 10.73 5.65
CA PRO A 154 19.16 11.79 6.41
C PRO A 154 17.66 11.86 6.18
N GLY A 155 16.89 11.68 7.25
CA GLY A 155 15.44 11.73 7.20
C GLY A 155 14.86 10.90 8.33
N ARG A 156 13.58 10.56 8.21
CA ARG A 156 12.93 9.60 9.08
C ARG A 156 12.34 8.47 8.26
N ASP A 157 13.18 7.50 7.97
CA ASP A 157 12.91 6.45 6.99
C ASP A 157 12.04 5.33 7.57
N ALA A 158 11.55 4.49 6.67
CA ALA A 158 10.76 3.30 6.97
C ALA A 158 11.34 2.10 6.21
N PHE A 159 11.66 1.03 6.94
CA PHE A 159 12.27 -0.17 6.39
C PHE A 159 11.30 -1.34 6.51
N TRP A 160 11.05 -2.04 5.42
CA TRP A 160 10.25 -3.27 5.38
C TRP A 160 11.07 -4.38 4.76
N LEU A 161 11.47 -5.33 5.59
CA LEU A 161 12.46 -6.32 5.24
C LEU A 161 12.06 -7.69 5.80
N ASP A 162 12.64 -8.74 5.25
CA ASP A 162 12.37 -10.08 5.72
C ASP A 162 12.97 -10.27 7.14
N ALA A 163 12.22 -10.91 8.05
CA ALA A 163 12.74 -11.13 9.40
C ALA A 163 13.83 -12.21 9.48
N GLY A 164 14.07 -12.94 8.39
CA GLY A 164 15.04 -14.03 8.34
C GLY A 164 16.16 -13.69 7.38
N GLY A 165 17.41 -13.92 7.79
CA GLY A 165 18.59 -13.64 6.98
C GLY A 165 19.59 -12.70 7.65
N SER A 166 20.65 -12.39 6.91
CA SER A 166 21.70 -11.42 7.24
C SER A 166 21.32 -10.00 6.81
N GLU A 167 20.03 -9.70 6.65
CA GLU A 167 19.54 -8.40 6.22
C GLU A 167 19.78 -7.33 7.28
N VAL A 168 20.46 -6.27 6.86
CA VAL A 168 20.93 -5.19 7.74
C VAL A 168 20.44 -3.84 7.25
N VAL A 169 20.02 -3.02 8.21
CA VAL A 169 19.87 -1.58 8.04
C VAL A 169 21.07 -0.95 8.75
N ASN A 170 21.92 -0.23 8.03
CA ASN A 170 23.25 0.15 8.55
C ASN A 170 23.25 1.44 9.39
N ASP A 171 22.18 2.22 9.33
CA ASP A 171 22.13 3.59 9.88
C ASP A 171 20.86 3.89 10.69
N VAL A 172 20.20 2.85 11.21
CA VAL A 172 18.98 3.01 12.02
C VAL A 172 19.19 4.01 13.15
N THR A 173 18.45 5.11 13.10
CA THR A 173 18.44 6.11 14.17
C THR A 173 17.67 5.59 15.39
N PRO A 174 17.91 6.16 16.60
CA PRO A 174 17.14 5.79 17.79
C PRO A 174 15.62 5.99 17.65
N ASP A 175 15.18 6.91 16.79
CA ASP A 175 13.76 7.16 16.55
C ASP A 175 13.17 6.14 15.56
N GLU A 176 13.91 5.75 14.52
CA GLU A 176 13.49 4.67 13.60
C GLU A 176 13.47 3.30 14.28
N ALA A 177 14.37 3.08 15.24
CA ALA A 177 14.35 1.88 16.07
C ALA A 177 13.02 1.72 16.85
N LYS A 178 12.26 2.80 17.09
CA LYS A 178 10.96 2.79 17.79
C LYS A 178 9.77 2.42 16.89
N GLY A 179 10.02 1.87 15.70
CA GLY A 179 8.97 1.29 14.87
C GLY A 179 8.95 1.77 13.43
N SER A 180 10.10 2.13 12.87
CA SER A 180 10.29 2.23 11.41
C SER A 180 10.90 0.98 10.81
N VAL A 181 11.55 0.12 11.61
CA VAL A 181 12.17 -1.12 11.13
C VAL A 181 11.20 -2.29 11.26
N ASN A 182 10.55 -2.65 10.15
CA ASN A 182 9.55 -3.71 10.03
C ASN A 182 10.19 -5.01 9.53
N ARG A 183 10.51 -5.91 10.46
CA ARG A 183 11.00 -7.26 10.12
C ARG A 183 9.83 -8.22 9.97
N VAL A 184 9.48 -8.56 8.74
CA VAL A 184 8.33 -9.41 8.38
C VAL A 184 8.76 -10.88 8.35
N SER A 185 8.39 -11.64 9.38
CA SER A 185 8.68 -13.09 9.41
C SER A 185 7.63 -13.88 8.64
N ASN A 186 6.37 -13.53 8.83
CA ASN A 186 5.20 -14.13 8.22
C ASN A 186 4.05 -13.11 8.21
N PHE A 187 3.09 -13.31 7.31
CA PHE A 187 1.82 -12.59 7.33
C PHE A 187 0.76 -13.36 8.12
N HIS A 188 -0.08 -12.61 8.84
CA HIS A 188 -1.14 -13.11 9.71
C HIS A 188 -2.18 -13.94 8.96
N ASN A 189 -2.57 -13.47 7.77
CA ASN A 189 -3.58 -14.06 6.92
C ASN A 189 -2.95 -14.98 5.86
N SER A 190 -1.96 -15.80 6.24
CA SER A 190 -1.09 -16.61 5.37
C SER A 190 -1.76 -17.76 4.59
N LYS A 191 -2.95 -17.55 4.06
CA LYS A 191 -3.59 -18.44 3.08
C LYS A 191 -3.75 -17.66 1.77
N THR A 192 -3.07 -18.12 0.72
CA THR A 192 -3.23 -17.61 -0.65
C THR A 192 -3.96 -18.65 -1.49
N THR A 193 -4.54 -18.24 -2.63
CA THR A 193 -5.05 -19.18 -3.63
C THR A 193 -4.06 -19.34 -4.78
N ALA A 194 -3.56 -20.56 -4.97
CA ALA A 194 -2.67 -20.89 -6.08
C ALA A 194 -3.43 -21.69 -7.14
N THR A 195 -3.21 -21.35 -8.42
CA THR A 195 -3.63 -22.22 -9.53
C THR A 195 -2.69 -23.40 -9.61
N VAL A 196 -3.16 -24.58 -9.19
CA VAL A 196 -2.41 -25.83 -9.28
C VAL A 196 -2.83 -26.57 -10.54
N TYR A 197 -1.85 -26.84 -11.41
CA TYR A 197 -2.07 -27.65 -12.59
C TYR A 197 -1.87 -29.12 -12.25
N THR A 198 -2.92 -29.92 -12.37
CA THR A 198 -2.83 -31.38 -12.21
C THR A 198 -3.03 -32.07 -13.55
N ASN A 199 -2.23 -33.12 -13.78
CA ASN A 199 -2.36 -33.94 -14.97
C ASN A 199 -3.40 -35.03 -14.72
N VAL A 200 -4.59 -34.87 -15.30
CA VAL A 200 -5.67 -35.85 -15.23
C VAL A 200 -5.56 -36.77 -16.44
N LYS A 201 -5.38 -38.07 -16.19
CA LYS A 201 -5.42 -39.09 -17.24
C LYS A 201 -6.87 -39.46 -17.52
N LYS A 202 -7.34 -39.20 -18.74
CA LYS A 202 -8.65 -39.65 -19.21
C LYS A 202 -8.44 -40.75 -20.22
N THR A 203 -8.95 -41.95 -19.91
CA THR A 203 -8.91 -43.09 -20.83
C THR A 203 -10.27 -43.26 -21.48
N VAL A 204 -10.32 -43.20 -22.80
CA VAL A 204 -11.52 -43.43 -23.60
C VAL A 204 -11.25 -44.62 -24.53
N ARG A 205 -12.28 -45.41 -24.83
CA ARG A 205 -12.17 -46.48 -25.84
C ARG A 205 -12.56 -45.91 -27.20
N VAL A 206 -11.65 -45.96 -28.15
CA VAL A 206 -11.89 -45.60 -29.55
C VAL A 206 -11.64 -46.85 -30.39
N ALA A 207 -12.66 -47.30 -31.13
CA ALA A 207 -12.62 -48.53 -31.94
C ALA A 207 -12.08 -49.77 -31.17
N GLY A 208 -12.53 -49.97 -29.93
CA GLY A 208 -12.14 -51.12 -29.09
C GLY A 208 -10.76 -51.03 -28.43
N LYS A 209 -9.92 -50.04 -28.80
CA LYS A 209 -8.62 -49.80 -28.16
C LYS A 209 -8.73 -48.73 -27.08
N LYS A 210 -8.04 -48.93 -25.94
CA LYS A 210 -7.93 -47.92 -24.87
C LYS A 210 -6.95 -46.84 -25.33
N VAL A 211 -7.41 -45.60 -25.41
CA VAL A 211 -6.59 -44.42 -25.68
C VAL A 211 -6.62 -43.55 -24.43
N THR A 212 -5.45 -43.21 -23.90
CA THR A 212 -5.33 -42.36 -22.69
C THR A 212 -4.74 -41.01 -23.08
N SER A 213 -5.49 -39.94 -22.86
CA SER A 213 -5.00 -38.57 -22.99
C SER A 213 -4.66 -38.02 -21.60
N VAL A 214 -3.56 -37.28 -21.51
CA VAL A 214 -3.23 -36.48 -20.32
C VAL A 214 -3.77 -35.08 -20.55
N GLN A 215 -4.74 -34.65 -19.74
CA GLN A 215 -5.25 -33.29 -19.77
C GLN A 215 -4.71 -32.54 -18.55
N ARG A 216 -4.19 -31.34 -18.79
CA ARG A 216 -3.73 -30.44 -17.73
C ARG A 216 -4.94 -29.64 -17.22
N VAL A 217 -5.36 -29.88 -15.99
CA VAL A 217 -6.52 -29.23 -15.37
C VAL A 217 -6.03 -28.23 -14.33
N ALA A 218 -6.41 -26.97 -14.50
CA ALA A 218 -6.16 -25.91 -13.53
C ALA A 218 -7.19 -26.02 -12.39
N THR A 219 -6.72 -26.07 -11.14
CA THR A 219 -7.59 -26.05 -9.95
C THR A 219 -7.08 -25.02 -8.97
N THR A 220 -7.95 -24.15 -8.48
CA THR A 220 -7.62 -23.20 -7.41
C THR A 220 -7.49 -23.96 -6.09
N LYS A 221 -6.33 -23.90 -5.44
CA LYS A 221 -6.10 -24.48 -4.10
C LYS A 221 -5.67 -23.40 -3.13
N VAL A 222 -6.20 -23.47 -1.90
CA VAL A 222 -5.68 -22.70 -0.78
C VAL A 222 -4.34 -23.31 -0.36
N VAL A 223 -3.26 -22.54 -0.44
CA VAL A 223 -1.91 -22.95 -0.01
C VAL A 223 -1.42 -21.97 1.07
N PRO A 224 -0.46 -22.38 1.93
CA PRO A 224 0.23 -21.41 2.78
C PRO A 224 0.77 -20.29 1.89
N ALA A 225 0.47 -19.04 2.23
CA ALA A 225 1.08 -17.90 1.57
C ALA A 225 2.59 -18.06 1.73
N ALA A 226 3.27 -18.33 0.62
CA ALA A 226 4.71 -18.34 0.64
C ALA A 226 5.18 -16.94 1.05
N LYS A 227 6.35 -16.87 1.68
CA LYS A 227 7.04 -15.61 1.98
C LYS A 227 7.31 -14.77 0.71
N HIS A 228 7.20 -15.40 -0.46
CA HIS A 228 7.40 -14.82 -1.76
C HIS A 228 6.27 -13.86 -2.16
N LEU A 229 6.59 -12.93 -3.07
CA LEU A 229 5.63 -12.08 -3.75
C LEU A 229 4.61 -12.98 -4.48
N VAL A 230 3.36 -13.04 -3.99
CA VAL A 230 2.34 -13.97 -4.51
C VAL A 230 1.38 -13.27 -5.47
N GLY A 231 1.58 -11.98 -5.73
CA GLY A 231 0.67 -11.18 -6.54
C GLY A 231 -0.72 -11.03 -5.90
N PRO A 232 -1.66 -10.39 -6.62
CA PRO A 232 -2.85 -9.74 -6.04
C PRO A 232 -4.07 -10.66 -5.83
N ASN A 233 -3.88 -11.92 -5.43
CA ASN A 233 -5.01 -12.86 -5.20
C ASN A 233 -5.00 -13.45 -3.79
N LEU A 234 -5.09 -12.57 -2.78
CA LEU A 234 -5.14 -12.98 -1.39
C LEU A 234 -6.54 -13.48 -1.03
N VAL A 235 -6.64 -14.22 0.07
CA VAL A 235 -7.95 -14.58 0.61
C VAL A 235 -8.50 -13.36 1.35
N ASP A 236 -9.59 -12.81 0.83
CA ASP A 236 -10.23 -11.65 1.40
C ASP A 236 -11.06 -11.95 2.67
N PRO A 237 -11.26 -10.94 3.54
CA PRO A 237 -12.18 -11.05 4.66
C PRO A 237 -13.60 -11.42 4.22
N LYS A 238 -14.36 -12.07 5.08
CA LYS A 238 -15.78 -12.32 4.81
C LYS A 238 -16.56 -11.00 4.73
N LEU A 239 -17.40 -10.88 3.71
CA LEU A 239 -18.34 -9.78 3.55
C LEU A 239 -19.47 -9.87 4.59
N SER A 240 -19.99 -8.71 5.00
CA SER A 240 -21.30 -8.55 5.62
C SER A 240 -22.37 -8.32 4.54
N ALA A 241 -23.63 -8.14 4.96
CA ALA A 241 -24.74 -7.88 4.04
C ALA A 241 -24.63 -6.55 3.26
N ALA A 242 -23.75 -5.63 3.69
CA ALA A 242 -23.53 -4.34 3.03
C ALA A 242 -22.80 -4.44 1.68
N ALA A 243 -22.09 -5.53 1.40
CA ALA A 243 -21.29 -5.69 0.20
C ALA A 243 -21.77 -6.87 -0.63
N THR A 244 -21.75 -6.73 -1.95
CA THR A 244 -22.16 -7.77 -2.90
C THR A 244 -20.98 -8.49 -3.56
N GLY A 245 -19.77 -7.91 -3.47
CA GLY A 245 -18.56 -8.49 -4.05
C GLY A 245 -17.32 -7.67 -3.77
N TYR A 246 -16.24 -8.02 -4.46
CA TYR A 246 -14.94 -7.35 -4.42
C TYR A 246 -14.62 -6.75 -5.80
N THR A 247 -14.04 -5.54 -5.80
CA THR A 247 -13.55 -4.87 -7.00
C THR A 247 -12.10 -4.45 -6.79
N ASN A 248 -11.25 -4.67 -7.80
CA ASN A 248 -9.83 -4.34 -7.73
C ASN A 248 -9.58 -2.86 -8.01
N PHE A 249 -8.83 -2.19 -7.13
CA PHE A 249 -8.46 -0.78 -7.25
C PHE A 249 -6.94 -0.54 -7.26
N ARG A 250 -6.15 -1.52 -7.72
CA ARG A 250 -4.67 -1.44 -7.67
C ARG A 250 -4.06 -0.26 -8.41
N ASP A 251 -4.79 0.30 -9.37
CA ASP A 251 -4.34 1.44 -10.18
C ASP A 251 -4.44 2.78 -9.41
N ARG A 252 -4.90 2.76 -8.16
CA ARG A 252 -4.97 3.92 -7.26
C ARG A 252 -3.71 3.99 -6.39
N SER A 253 -3.32 5.22 -6.03
CA SER A 253 -2.21 5.44 -5.10
C SER A 253 -2.59 5.06 -3.66
N LEU A 254 -1.63 4.52 -2.91
CA LEU A 254 -1.80 4.24 -1.48
C LEU A 254 -2.16 5.52 -0.69
N PHE A 255 -1.42 6.60 -0.93
CA PHE A 255 -1.62 7.92 -0.32
C PHE A 255 -1.82 8.99 -1.38
N ALA A 256 -2.55 10.06 -1.04
CA ALA A 256 -2.57 11.29 -1.83
C ALA A 256 -1.17 11.96 -1.82
N ARG A 257 -0.96 12.96 -2.69
CA ARG A 257 0.29 13.74 -2.72
C ARG A 257 0.64 14.37 -1.36
N GLY A 258 -0.37 14.82 -0.60
CA GLY A 258 -0.21 15.38 0.74
C GLY A 258 0.04 14.34 1.85
N GLY A 259 -0.02 13.05 1.54
CA GLY A 259 0.00 11.99 2.55
C GLY A 259 -1.38 11.74 3.19
N PRO A 260 -1.41 10.95 4.29
CA PRO A 260 -2.62 10.73 5.07
C PRO A 260 -3.10 12.03 5.71
N ALA A 261 -4.39 12.35 5.55
CA ALA A 261 -5.06 13.44 6.24
C ALA A 261 -6.25 12.92 7.05
N GLY A 262 -6.63 13.59 8.14
CA GLY A 262 -7.78 13.17 8.94
C GLY A 262 -9.09 13.26 8.17
N THR A 263 -9.18 14.17 7.21
CA THR A 263 -10.31 14.34 6.30
C THR A 263 -10.45 13.23 5.25
N ASP A 264 -9.44 12.37 5.07
CA ASP A 264 -9.54 11.19 4.21
C ASP A 264 -10.54 10.15 4.73
N VAL A 265 -10.82 10.18 6.04
CA VAL A 265 -11.64 9.16 6.69
C VAL A 265 -13.12 9.43 6.46
N THR A 266 -13.77 8.53 5.73
CA THR A 266 -15.23 8.47 5.57
C THR A 266 -15.70 7.03 5.78
N GLN A 267 -16.51 6.81 6.81
CA GLN A 267 -17.06 5.51 7.17
C GLN A 267 -18.18 5.09 6.21
N GLY A 268 -18.26 3.78 5.93
CA GLY A 268 -19.38 3.18 5.23
C GLY A 268 -20.28 2.34 6.13
N GLN A 269 -20.79 1.24 5.58
CA GLN A 269 -21.85 0.44 6.19
C GLN A 269 -21.32 -0.64 7.15
N VAL A 270 -20.51 -0.25 8.13
CA VAL A 270 -20.07 -1.07 9.26
C VAL A 270 -19.85 -0.19 10.49
N GLY A 271 -20.22 -0.66 11.68
CA GLY A 271 -20.16 0.11 12.93
C GLY A 271 -18.75 0.23 13.55
N ASP A 272 -17.73 0.56 12.75
CA ASP A 272 -16.32 0.59 13.17
C ASP A 272 -15.80 2.02 13.44
N CYS A 273 -16.70 2.95 13.79
CA CYS A 273 -16.39 4.36 14.03
C CYS A 273 -15.23 4.59 14.99
N TYR A 274 -15.07 3.70 15.98
CA TYR A 274 -13.99 3.74 16.97
C TYR A 274 -12.59 3.51 16.35
N PHE A 275 -12.51 2.80 15.23
CA PHE A 275 -11.27 2.59 14.48
C PHE A 275 -11.02 3.77 13.55
N LEU A 276 -12.04 4.18 12.79
CA LEU A 276 -11.93 5.27 11.83
C LEU A 276 -11.68 6.63 12.49
N ALA A 277 -12.33 6.95 13.61
CA ALA A 277 -12.04 8.16 14.39
C ALA A 277 -10.58 8.19 14.91
N VAL A 278 -10.01 7.03 15.23
CA VAL A 278 -8.60 6.92 15.63
C VAL A 278 -7.68 7.13 14.43
N LEU A 279 -7.96 6.51 13.27
CA LEU A 279 -7.21 6.77 12.04
C LEU A 279 -7.21 8.25 11.67
N SER A 280 -8.39 8.88 11.74
CA SER A 280 -8.55 10.31 11.45
C SER A 280 -7.72 11.17 12.42
N SER A 281 -7.79 10.90 13.72
CA SER A 281 -7.01 11.64 14.72
C SER A 281 -5.50 11.41 14.62
N VAL A 282 -5.07 10.20 14.26
CA VAL A 282 -3.65 9.89 14.05
C VAL A 282 -3.14 10.55 12.77
N ALA A 283 -3.92 10.60 11.70
CA ALA A 283 -3.54 11.29 10.47
C ALA A 283 -3.29 12.80 10.70
N GLU A 284 -4.10 13.45 11.53
CA GLU A 284 -3.89 14.88 11.87
C GLU A 284 -2.67 15.13 12.75
N THR A 285 -2.39 14.22 13.69
CA THR A 285 -1.38 14.48 14.73
C THR A 285 -0.02 13.83 14.43
N ARG A 286 -0.02 12.72 13.69
CA ARG A 286 1.16 11.89 13.33
C ARG A 286 0.93 11.12 12.02
N PRO A 287 0.79 11.79 10.87
CA PRO A 287 0.60 11.10 9.58
C PRO A 287 1.75 10.13 9.26
N GLU A 288 2.97 10.42 9.72
CA GLU A 288 4.13 9.53 9.56
C GLU A 288 3.95 8.15 10.20
N LEU A 289 3.15 8.04 11.26
CA LEU A 289 2.83 6.74 11.83
C LEU A 289 2.05 5.88 10.84
N LEU A 290 1.12 6.46 10.09
CA LEU A 290 0.31 5.75 9.10
C LEU A 290 1.15 5.35 7.90
N ARG A 291 2.06 6.22 7.44
CA ARG A 291 3.05 5.91 6.39
C ARG A 291 3.94 4.72 6.76
N ARG A 292 4.21 4.51 8.04
CA ARG A 292 4.97 3.35 8.56
C ARG A 292 4.11 2.16 8.95
N THR A 293 2.78 2.33 8.98
CA THR A 293 1.83 1.29 9.35
C THR A 293 1.42 0.49 8.14
N ILE A 294 1.26 1.12 6.97
CA ILE A 294 0.92 0.45 5.72
C ILE A 294 1.93 0.80 4.64
N VAL A 295 2.36 -0.21 3.88
CA VAL A 295 3.30 -0.04 2.77
C VAL A 295 2.83 -0.82 1.56
N ASP A 296 3.09 -0.29 0.37
CA ASP A 296 3.06 -1.06 -0.88
C ASP A 296 4.23 -2.07 -0.86
N LEU A 297 4.03 -3.27 -1.38
CA LEU A 297 5.11 -4.26 -1.51
C LEU A 297 5.69 -4.31 -2.93
N GLY A 298 5.17 -3.53 -3.86
CA GLY A 298 5.60 -3.48 -5.25
C GLY A 298 5.12 -4.67 -6.10
N ASP A 299 4.32 -5.58 -5.54
CA ASP A 299 3.75 -6.73 -6.26
C ASP A 299 2.22 -6.69 -6.39
N GLY A 300 1.64 -5.49 -6.23
CA GLY A 300 0.20 -5.27 -6.23
C GLY A 300 -0.49 -5.64 -4.93
N THR A 301 0.28 -5.85 -3.86
CA THR A 301 -0.23 -6.05 -2.50
C THR A 301 0.42 -5.08 -1.52
N PHE A 302 -0.15 -5.00 -0.33
CA PHE A 302 0.25 -4.09 0.73
C PHE A 302 0.49 -4.87 2.02
N ALA A 303 1.48 -4.44 2.80
CA ALA A 303 1.68 -4.93 4.16
C ALA A 303 1.20 -3.89 5.17
N VAL A 304 0.43 -4.35 6.16
CA VAL A 304 -0.05 -3.55 7.27
C VAL A 304 0.51 -4.10 8.57
N ARG A 305 1.19 -3.27 9.36
CA ARG A 305 1.66 -3.60 10.70
C ARG A 305 0.62 -3.20 11.74
N LEU A 306 0.07 -4.18 12.45
CA LEU A 306 -0.75 -3.99 13.65
C LEU A 306 -0.06 -4.63 14.85
N ARG A 307 -0.59 -4.42 16.07
CA ARG A 307 -0.02 -5.00 17.30
C ARG A 307 -1.01 -5.81 18.11
N ARG A 308 -0.54 -6.95 18.64
CA ARG A 308 -1.17 -7.68 19.74
C ARG A 308 -0.26 -7.59 20.97
N GLY A 309 -0.57 -6.65 21.87
CA GLY A 309 0.34 -6.31 22.97
C GLY A 309 1.69 -5.81 22.43
N PRO A 310 2.83 -6.33 22.91
CA PRO A 310 4.13 -5.90 22.43
C PRO A 310 4.48 -6.43 21.03
N ALA A 311 3.79 -7.47 20.55
CA ALA A 311 4.15 -8.14 19.29
C ALA A 311 3.58 -7.41 18.06
N SER A 312 4.44 -7.18 17.06
CA SER A 312 4.03 -6.77 15.72
C SER A 312 3.42 -7.95 14.98
N VAL A 313 2.30 -7.70 14.32
CA VAL A 313 1.58 -8.64 13.47
C VAL A 313 1.42 -7.98 12.11
N TYR A 314 1.95 -8.61 11.08
CA TYR A 314 1.87 -8.09 9.71
C TYR A 314 0.70 -8.76 9.00
N VAL A 315 -0.19 -7.97 8.40
CA VAL A 315 -1.32 -8.43 7.60
C VAL A 315 -1.03 -8.04 6.16
N ARG A 316 -1.21 -8.97 5.22
CA ARG A 316 -1.06 -8.66 3.79
C ARG A 316 -2.43 -8.44 3.18
N VAL A 317 -2.65 -7.38 2.44
CA VAL A 317 -3.92 -7.13 1.76
C VAL A 317 -3.64 -6.75 0.31
N ASP A 318 -4.52 -7.09 -0.61
CA ASP A 318 -4.51 -6.57 -1.98
C ASP A 318 -5.59 -5.49 -2.13
N ALA A 319 -5.61 -4.86 -3.30
CA ALA A 319 -6.56 -3.80 -3.63
C ALA A 319 -7.96 -4.30 -4.01
N ASP A 320 -8.30 -5.57 -3.77
CA ASP A 320 -9.67 -6.05 -3.92
C ASP A 320 -10.50 -5.53 -2.74
N LEU A 321 -11.31 -4.50 -2.96
CA LEU A 321 -12.10 -3.86 -1.89
C LEU A 321 -13.59 -4.22 -2.00
N PRO A 322 -14.30 -4.38 -0.86
CA PRO A 322 -15.72 -4.67 -0.86
C PRO A 322 -16.54 -3.57 -1.52
N THR A 323 -17.40 -3.96 -2.44
CA THR A 323 -18.27 -3.05 -3.19
C THR A 323 -19.73 -3.45 -3.11
N THR A 324 -20.59 -2.45 -3.15
CA THR A 324 -22.05 -2.56 -3.30
C THR A 324 -22.40 -2.97 -4.74
N ALA A 325 -23.68 -3.27 -4.99
CA ALA A 325 -24.16 -3.63 -6.34
C ALA A 325 -23.92 -2.51 -7.37
N ASP A 326 -23.87 -1.26 -6.92
CA ASP A 326 -23.63 -0.07 -7.75
C ASP A 326 -22.14 0.21 -7.98
N GLY A 327 -21.24 -0.63 -7.46
CA GLY A 327 -19.79 -0.49 -7.61
C GLY A 327 -19.12 0.48 -6.64
N ASN A 328 -19.87 1.11 -5.74
CA ASN A 328 -19.31 1.96 -4.68
C ASN A 328 -18.71 1.11 -3.55
N LEU A 329 -17.66 1.60 -2.89
CA LEU A 329 -17.11 0.97 -1.69
C LEU A 329 -18.21 0.81 -0.62
N ALA A 330 -18.30 -0.37 -0.03
CA ALA A 330 -19.36 -0.70 0.93
C ALA A 330 -19.04 -0.22 2.36
N TYR A 331 -17.76 -0.17 2.72
CA TYR A 331 -17.27 0.19 4.06
C TYR A 331 -16.48 1.50 3.98
N ALA A 332 -15.33 1.64 4.63
CA ALA A 332 -14.54 2.86 4.53
C ALA A 332 -14.30 3.26 3.06
N ASN A 333 -14.52 4.54 2.77
CA ASN A 333 -14.40 5.07 1.42
C ASN A 333 -12.96 5.47 1.11
N PHE A 334 -12.68 5.84 -0.14
CA PHE A 334 -11.38 6.38 -0.53
C PHE A 334 -11.07 7.68 0.22
N GLY A 335 -9.79 7.87 0.53
CA GLY A 335 -9.30 9.15 1.04
C GLY A 335 -9.22 10.23 -0.04
N GLY A 336 -8.68 11.40 0.33
CA GLY A 336 -8.33 12.47 -0.59
C GLY A 336 -7.53 11.94 -1.78
N GLY A 337 -7.78 12.49 -2.97
CA GLY A 337 -7.16 12.01 -4.22
C GLY A 337 -7.52 10.58 -4.61
N LEU A 338 -8.61 10.01 -4.07
CA LEU A 338 -9.02 8.61 -4.25
C LEU A 338 -7.97 7.61 -3.73
N SER A 339 -7.32 7.94 -2.61
CA SER A 339 -6.26 7.13 -2.01
C SER A 339 -6.78 5.90 -1.27
N LEU A 340 -5.96 4.85 -1.22
CA LEU A 340 -6.36 3.52 -0.72
C LEU A 340 -6.10 3.28 0.77
N TRP A 341 -5.35 4.13 1.46
CA TRP A 341 -4.84 3.81 2.80
C TRP A 341 -5.95 3.53 3.83
N VAL A 342 -7.06 4.29 3.82
CA VAL A 342 -8.18 4.07 4.74
C VAL A 342 -8.86 2.71 4.50
N PRO A 343 -9.37 2.39 3.29
CA PRO A 343 -10.04 1.11 3.05
C PRO A 343 -9.10 -0.09 3.19
N LEU A 344 -7.80 0.05 2.88
CA LEU A 344 -6.84 -1.04 3.08
C LEU A 344 -6.53 -1.29 4.56
N LEU A 345 -6.41 -0.24 5.38
CA LEU A 345 -6.27 -0.39 6.83
C LEU A 345 -7.52 -1.02 7.46
N GLU A 346 -8.71 -0.63 7.02
CA GLU A 346 -9.97 -1.25 7.45
C GLU A 346 -10.06 -2.72 7.02
N LYS A 347 -9.66 -3.06 5.79
CA LYS A 347 -9.56 -4.45 5.32
C LYS A 347 -8.59 -5.27 6.16
N ALA A 348 -7.41 -4.72 6.45
CA ALA A 348 -6.44 -5.36 7.32
C ALA A 348 -6.97 -5.52 8.76
N TRP A 349 -7.71 -4.54 9.26
CA TRP A 349 -8.38 -4.58 10.55
C TRP A 349 -9.45 -5.67 10.60
N ALA A 350 -10.28 -5.82 9.56
CA ALA A 350 -11.27 -6.89 9.43
C ALA A 350 -10.65 -8.29 9.42
N ALA A 351 -9.46 -8.44 8.82
CA ALA A 351 -8.68 -9.67 8.87
C ALA A 351 -8.02 -9.92 10.23
N PHE A 352 -7.60 -8.84 10.92
CA PHE A 352 -6.79 -8.91 12.12
C PHE A 352 -7.57 -8.97 13.42
N ARG A 353 -8.57 -8.09 13.60
CA ARG A 353 -9.14 -7.72 14.92
C ARG A 353 -9.56 -8.95 15.71
N THR A 354 -10.41 -9.77 15.09
CA THR A 354 -10.90 -11.02 15.67
C THR A 354 -10.39 -12.20 14.87
N GLY A 355 -10.29 -13.38 15.50
CA GLY A 355 -9.87 -14.61 14.79
C GLY A 355 -10.89 -15.13 13.75
N THR A 356 -11.99 -14.43 13.50
CA THR A 356 -13.07 -14.88 12.60
C THR A 356 -12.89 -14.42 11.15
N GLY A 357 -12.12 -13.34 10.92
CA GLY A 357 -11.75 -12.81 9.60
C GLY A 357 -12.93 -12.33 8.76
N GLY A 358 -13.43 -11.11 9.02
CA GLY A 358 -14.55 -10.55 8.27
C GLY A 358 -15.03 -9.19 8.78
N TYR A 359 -15.74 -8.45 7.92
CA TYR A 359 -16.21 -7.09 8.21
C TYR A 359 -17.29 -7.05 9.30
N ALA A 360 -18.13 -8.08 9.43
CA ALA A 360 -19.08 -8.17 10.53
C ALA A 360 -18.39 -8.20 11.92
N ALA A 361 -17.11 -8.57 11.98
CA ALA A 361 -16.38 -8.67 13.23
C ALA A 361 -15.72 -7.35 13.69
N ILE A 362 -15.75 -6.32 12.86
CA ILE A 362 -15.30 -4.97 13.23
C ILE A 362 -16.47 -4.06 13.63
N ASP A 363 -17.70 -4.58 13.62
CA ASP A 363 -18.90 -3.88 14.11
C ASP A 363 -18.86 -3.73 15.64
N GLY A 364 -18.87 -2.48 16.12
CA GLY A 364 -18.79 -2.09 17.52
C GLY A 364 -17.42 -2.30 18.14
N GLY A 365 -16.91 -1.33 18.91
CA GLY A 365 -15.59 -1.40 19.55
C GLY A 365 -15.23 -0.16 20.34
N TRP A 366 -14.00 -0.09 20.83
CA TRP A 366 -13.50 1.02 21.65
C TRP A 366 -12.20 1.60 21.10
N MET A 367 -12.05 2.93 21.12
CA MET A 367 -10.89 3.62 20.52
C MET A 367 -9.54 3.18 21.13
N ASP A 368 -9.54 2.74 22.39
CA ASP A 368 -8.33 2.26 23.05
C ASP A 368 -7.74 1.02 22.37
N GLU A 369 -8.58 0.14 21.82
CA GLU A 369 -8.16 -1.06 21.10
C GLU A 369 -7.46 -0.69 19.79
N SER A 370 -7.98 0.32 19.10
CA SER A 370 -7.44 0.87 17.86
C SER A 370 -6.08 1.52 18.09
N TYR A 371 -5.94 2.34 19.14
CA TYR A 371 -4.65 2.91 19.51
C TYR A 371 -3.61 1.84 19.83
N LYS A 372 -3.98 0.82 20.62
CA LYS A 372 -3.10 -0.31 20.93
C LYS A 372 -2.67 -1.04 19.66
N ALA A 373 -3.59 -1.26 18.73
CA ALA A 373 -3.32 -1.93 17.47
C ALA A 373 -2.34 -1.14 16.57
N LEU A 374 -2.40 0.20 16.60
CA LEU A 374 -1.45 1.08 15.93
C LEU A 374 -0.14 1.27 16.71
N GLY A 375 0.02 0.61 17.85
CA GLY A 375 1.20 0.68 18.69
C GLY A 375 1.35 1.92 19.54
N MET A 376 0.24 2.61 19.80
CA MET A 376 0.16 3.73 20.72
C MET A 376 -0.30 3.27 22.10
N ALA A 377 0.08 4.02 23.13
CA ALA A 377 -0.37 3.84 24.50
C ALA A 377 -1.63 4.71 24.75
N PRO A 378 -2.84 4.12 24.86
CA PRO A 378 -4.04 4.88 25.16
C PRO A 378 -4.18 5.17 26.66
N ALA A 379 -4.73 6.33 26.99
CA ALA A 379 -5.26 6.67 28.31
C ALA A 379 -6.71 7.15 28.16
N SER A 380 -7.67 6.38 28.69
CA SER A 380 -9.09 6.69 28.61
C SER A 380 -9.60 7.33 29.90
N THR A 381 -10.44 8.36 29.76
CA THR A 381 -11.13 9.02 30.87
C THR A 381 -12.64 8.92 30.64
N MET A 382 -13.36 8.40 31.63
CA MET A 382 -14.80 8.08 31.52
C MET A 382 -15.70 9.03 32.32
N THR A 383 -15.12 9.90 33.14
CA THR A 383 -15.86 10.81 34.03
C THR A 383 -15.17 12.17 34.12
N GLY A 384 -15.95 13.22 34.37
CA GLY A 384 -15.43 14.56 34.59
C GLY A 384 -16.49 15.63 34.32
N THR A 385 -16.25 16.85 34.80
CA THR A 385 -17.04 18.00 34.37
C THR A 385 -16.65 18.38 32.94
N GLY A 386 -17.57 19.01 32.19
CA GLY A 386 -17.29 19.46 30.83
C GLY A 386 -16.02 20.31 30.72
N GLU A 387 -15.84 21.28 31.62
CA GLU A 387 -14.64 22.14 31.65
C GLU A 387 -13.36 21.32 31.89
N ALA A 388 -13.35 20.40 32.86
CA ALA A 388 -12.17 19.58 33.17
C ALA A 388 -11.82 18.61 32.05
N VAL A 389 -12.83 17.99 31.43
CA VAL A 389 -12.67 17.09 30.28
C VAL A 389 -12.04 17.84 29.10
N LEU A 390 -12.60 19.01 28.76
CA LEU A 390 -12.08 19.80 27.64
C LEU A 390 -10.68 20.33 27.92
N ALA A 391 -10.37 20.73 29.16
CA ALA A 391 -9.02 21.16 29.54
C ALA A 391 -7.99 20.03 29.35
N ALA A 392 -8.35 18.79 29.70
CA ALA A 392 -7.49 17.63 29.50
C ALA A 392 -7.29 17.31 28.00
N MET A 393 -8.34 17.40 27.19
CA MET A 393 -8.25 17.26 25.73
C MET A 393 -7.36 18.34 25.12
N ALA A 394 -7.55 19.60 25.50
CA ALA A 394 -6.76 20.73 25.03
C ALA A 394 -5.27 20.54 25.33
N ALA A 395 -4.94 20.12 26.56
CA ALA A 395 -3.56 19.83 26.95
C ALA A 395 -2.96 18.67 26.15
N ALA A 396 -3.74 17.63 25.85
CA ALA A 396 -3.28 16.51 25.04
C ALA A 396 -3.01 16.93 23.57
N LEU A 397 -3.92 17.69 22.96
CA LEU A 397 -3.76 18.22 21.61
C LEU A 397 -2.54 19.16 21.52
N ALA A 398 -2.38 20.06 22.49
CA ALA A 398 -1.21 20.94 22.56
C ALA A 398 0.12 20.19 22.71
N ALA A 399 0.10 18.99 23.30
CA ALA A 399 1.24 18.08 23.38
C ALA A 399 1.41 17.23 22.10
N GLY A 400 0.68 17.52 21.02
CA GLY A 400 0.70 16.78 19.76
C GLY A 400 0.23 15.34 19.91
N LYS A 401 -0.69 15.05 20.84
CA LYS A 401 -1.27 13.71 21.04
C LYS A 401 -2.56 13.57 20.26
N SER A 402 -2.85 12.34 19.84
CA SER A 402 -4.12 11.99 19.22
C SER A 402 -5.20 11.88 20.30
N VAL A 403 -6.39 12.42 20.02
CA VAL A 403 -7.51 12.46 20.98
C VAL A 403 -8.81 12.10 20.28
N THR A 404 -9.55 11.15 20.85
CA THR A 404 -10.88 10.71 20.39
C THR A 404 -11.90 10.81 21.51
N TYR A 405 -13.16 10.99 21.14
CA TYR A 405 -14.28 11.23 22.04
C TYR A 405 -15.45 10.30 21.70
N ALA A 406 -15.92 9.53 22.70
CA ALA A 406 -17.09 8.68 22.58
C ALA A 406 -18.32 9.37 23.15
N VAL A 407 -19.38 9.38 22.36
CA VAL A 407 -20.71 9.87 22.74
C VAL A 407 -21.54 8.71 23.27
N GLY A 408 -22.22 8.92 24.40
CA GLY A 408 -23.21 7.99 24.96
C GLY A 408 -24.58 8.20 24.34
N ASP A 409 -25.60 8.40 25.18
CA ASP A 409 -26.93 8.84 24.74
C ASP A 409 -27.01 10.38 24.87
N PRO A 410 -26.81 11.14 23.79
CA PRO A 410 -26.71 12.58 23.87
C PRO A 410 -28.12 13.21 23.98
N PRO A 411 -28.26 14.39 24.62
CA PRO A 411 -29.52 15.12 24.61
C PRO A 411 -30.05 15.35 23.20
N ALA A 412 -31.38 15.29 23.04
CA ALA A 412 -32.04 15.59 21.76
C ALA A 412 -31.67 16.99 21.27
N GLY A 413 -31.41 17.13 19.95
CA GLY A 413 -31.02 18.39 19.35
C GLY A 413 -29.56 18.81 19.62
N SER A 414 -28.74 17.92 20.16
CA SER A 414 -27.30 18.17 20.38
C SER A 414 -26.45 18.20 19.10
N GLY A 415 -26.98 17.71 17.98
CA GLY A 415 -26.22 17.48 16.75
C GLY A 415 -25.34 16.21 16.79
N LEU A 416 -25.19 15.59 17.96
CA LEU A 416 -24.36 14.40 18.12
C LEU A 416 -25.14 13.12 17.79
N VAL A 417 -24.49 12.23 17.03
CA VAL A 417 -24.86 10.82 16.91
C VAL A 417 -24.54 10.10 18.23
N GLY A 418 -25.52 9.37 18.77
CA GLY A 418 -25.35 8.58 19.99
C GLY A 418 -24.61 7.26 19.76
N PHE A 419 -23.96 6.75 20.80
CA PHE A 419 -23.13 5.54 20.77
C PHE A 419 -22.10 5.54 19.64
N HIS A 420 -21.47 6.69 19.42
CA HIS A 420 -20.60 6.95 18.27
C HIS A 420 -19.27 7.58 18.69
N ALA A 421 -18.21 7.30 17.95
CA ALA A 421 -16.87 7.82 18.21
C ALA A 421 -16.53 8.96 17.25
N TYR A 422 -15.91 10.00 17.81
CA TYR A 422 -15.47 11.20 17.10
C TYR A 422 -13.97 11.42 17.30
N THR A 423 -13.35 12.08 16.34
CA THR A 423 -12.04 12.71 16.53
C THR A 423 -12.24 14.04 17.24
N VAL A 424 -11.37 14.38 18.20
CA VAL A 424 -11.33 15.73 18.76
C VAL A 424 -10.40 16.56 17.87
N ASP A 425 -10.98 17.52 17.15
CA ASP A 425 -10.24 18.41 16.24
C ASP A 425 -9.56 19.53 17.02
N ARG A 426 -10.35 20.30 17.78
CA ARG A 426 -9.84 21.39 18.62
C ARG A 426 -10.72 21.66 19.83
N VAL A 427 -10.12 22.25 20.86
CA VAL A 427 -10.82 22.81 22.01
C VAL A 427 -10.63 24.32 22.00
N THR A 428 -11.74 25.06 22.08
CA THR A 428 -11.72 26.53 22.10
C THR A 428 -11.54 27.02 23.53
N ILE A 429 -10.50 27.82 23.77
CA ILE A 429 -10.24 28.44 25.06
C ILE A 429 -10.75 29.89 25.03
N GLY A 430 -11.57 30.25 26.02
CA GLY A 430 -12.10 31.60 26.20
C GLY A 430 -11.07 32.58 26.73
N ALA A 431 -11.43 33.87 26.74
CA ALA A 431 -10.54 34.94 27.21
C ALA A 431 -10.14 34.83 28.70
N ASP A 432 -10.94 34.10 29.49
CA ASP A 432 -10.68 33.78 30.90
C ASP A 432 -9.72 32.58 31.09
N GLY A 433 -9.19 32.02 29.99
CA GLY A 433 -8.32 30.87 29.99
C GLY A 433 -9.04 29.54 30.17
N LYS A 434 -10.38 29.52 30.16
CA LYS A 434 -11.17 28.31 30.35
C LYS A 434 -11.68 27.73 29.04
N PRO A 435 -11.78 26.40 28.91
CA PRO A 435 -12.38 25.81 27.72
C PRO A 435 -13.88 26.12 27.63
N THR A 436 -14.31 26.58 26.46
CA THR A 436 -15.69 27.02 26.20
C THR A 436 -16.45 26.03 25.31
N SER A 437 -15.78 25.45 24.33
CA SER A 437 -16.35 24.49 23.39
C SER A 437 -15.30 23.51 22.86
N VAL A 438 -15.77 22.43 22.25
CA VAL A 438 -14.96 21.46 21.51
C VAL A 438 -15.55 21.25 20.12
N THR A 439 -14.69 21.27 19.11
CA THR A 439 -15.03 20.86 17.74
C THR A 439 -14.63 19.39 17.57
N LEU A 440 -15.60 18.58 17.16
CA LEU A 440 -15.49 17.15 16.96
C LEU A 440 -15.65 16.84 15.48
N ARG A 441 -14.85 15.92 14.94
CA ARG A 441 -15.03 15.40 13.59
C ARG A 441 -15.72 14.04 13.63
N ASN A 442 -16.84 13.94 12.93
CA ASN A 442 -17.57 12.70 12.74
C ASN A 442 -16.90 11.87 11.62
N PRO A 443 -16.52 10.60 11.87
CA PRO A 443 -15.93 9.74 10.84
C PRO A 443 -16.88 9.44 9.67
N TRP A 444 -18.17 9.78 9.75
CA TRP A 444 -19.11 9.70 8.61
C TRP A 444 -18.91 10.81 7.57
N ALA A 445 -18.03 11.80 7.84
CA ALA A 445 -17.82 12.99 7.02
C ALA A 445 -19.08 13.83 6.79
N VAL A 446 -20.04 13.71 7.70
CA VAL A 446 -21.28 14.50 7.82
C VAL A 446 -21.46 14.81 9.30
N ASP A 447 -22.12 15.91 9.65
CA ASP A 447 -22.23 16.38 11.03
C ASP A 447 -22.94 15.35 11.92
N GLY A 448 -23.88 14.61 11.33
CA GLY A 448 -24.71 13.60 11.99
C GLY A 448 -26.03 13.43 11.26
N HIS A 449 -27.15 13.45 11.99
CA HIS A 449 -28.48 13.35 11.39
C HIS A 449 -29.03 14.69 10.86
N ALA A 450 -28.40 15.82 11.20
CA ALA A 450 -28.71 17.15 10.70
C ALA A 450 -27.49 18.06 10.87
N SER A 451 -27.27 18.99 9.93
CA SER A 451 -26.21 20.02 10.04
C SER A 451 -26.39 20.86 11.29
N ALA A 452 -25.35 20.96 12.11
CA ALA A 452 -25.38 21.67 13.38
C ALA A 452 -24.86 23.11 13.28
N ASP A 453 -24.08 23.43 12.24
CA ASP A 453 -23.45 24.74 12.04
C ASP A 453 -23.80 25.44 10.71
N GLY A 454 -24.65 24.81 9.88
CA GLY A 454 -25.09 25.34 8.59
C GLY A 454 -24.32 24.79 7.39
N ALA A 455 -23.27 23.99 7.59
CA ALA A 455 -22.65 23.12 6.60
C ALA A 455 -22.80 21.65 7.04
N ASP A 456 -22.77 20.71 6.11
CA ASP A 456 -22.71 19.27 6.44
C ASP A 456 -21.32 18.79 6.04
N ASP A 457 -20.32 19.20 6.82
CA ASP A 457 -18.90 19.05 6.50
C ASP A 457 -18.18 18.04 7.40
N GLY A 458 -18.92 17.44 8.34
CA GLY A 458 -18.40 16.43 9.25
C GLY A 458 -17.91 16.99 10.58
N PHE A 459 -18.05 18.30 10.83
CA PHE A 459 -17.60 18.92 12.06
C PHE A 459 -18.77 19.42 12.90
N VAL A 460 -18.75 19.08 14.19
CA VAL A 460 -19.75 19.52 15.15
C VAL A 460 -19.06 20.23 16.31
N THR A 461 -19.45 21.47 16.57
CA THR A 461 -18.95 22.23 17.73
C THR A 461 -19.98 22.26 18.85
N ILE A 462 -19.62 21.71 20.01
CA ILE A 462 -20.49 21.67 21.19
C ILE A 462 -19.91 22.46 22.36
N PRO A 463 -20.75 23.12 23.18
CA PRO A 463 -20.28 23.83 24.37
C PRO A 463 -19.82 22.85 25.46
N ALA A 464 -18.92 23.30 26.34
CA ALA A 464 -18.35 22.50 27.42
C ALA A 464 -19.43 21.78 28.27
N GLY A 465 -20.53 22.49 28.60
CA GLY A 465 -21.62 21.94 29.39
C GLY A 465 -22.35 20.76 28.72
N LEU A 466 -22.41 20.73 27.39
CA LEU A 466 -22.96 19.62 26.62
C LEU A 466 -21.93 18.48 26.49
N ALA A 467 -20.67 18.83 26.22
CA ALA A 467 -19.60 17.85 26.10
C ALA A 467 -19.45 16.96 27.35
N GLY A 468 -19.56 17.53 28.55
CA GLY A 468 -19.55 16.72 29.79
C GLY A 468 -20.76 15.79 29.95
N LYS A 469 -21.93 16.18 29.44
CA LYS A 469 -23.19 15.41 29.57
C LYS A 469 -23.32 14.30 28.54
N ALA A 470 -22.86 14.55 27.32
CA ALA A 470 -22.94 13.61 26.20
C ALA A 470 -21.80 12.58 26.21
N MET A 471 -20.74 12.82 26.99
CA MET A 471 -19.55 11.99 27.01
C MET A 471 -19.84 10.62 27.62
N LEU A 472 -19.51 9.57 26.88
CA LEU A 472 -19.28 8.23 27.42
C LEU A 472 -17.83 8.06 27.88
N GLY A 473 -16.89 8.65 27.13
CA GLY A 473 -15.49 8.79 27.53
C GLY A 473 -14.66 9.50 26.46
N PHE A 474 -13.40 9.79 26.74
CA PHE A 474 -12.42 10.18 25.73
C PHE A 474 -11.12 9.42 25.91
N THR A 475 -10.39 9.23 24.82
CA THR A 475 -9.13 8.47 24.82
C THR A 475 -8.03 9.29 24.19
N VAL A 476 -6.91 9.40 24.90
CA VAL A 476 -5.69 10.03 24.41
C VAL A 476 -4.70 8.95 24.00
N GLY A 477 -4.33 8.92 22.72
CA GLY A 477 -3.27 8.08 22.19
C GLY A 477 -1.91 8.77 22.29
N THR A 478 -0.97 8.18 23.04
CA THR A 478 0.42 8.65 23.10
C THR A 478 1.31 7.69 22.32
N PHE A 479 2.16 8.23 21.44
CA PHE A 479 3.20 7.44 20.78
C PHE A 479 4.29 7.06 21.81
N ALA A 480 4.79 5.83 21.72
CA ALA A 480 5.79 5.29 22.65
C ALA A 480 7.21 5.80 22.37
#